data_AF-A0A972KPU0-F1
#
_entry.id   AF-A0A972KPU0-F1
#
_cell.length_a   1.000
_cell.length_b   1.000
_cell.length_c   1.000
_cell.angle_alpha   90.00
_cell.angle_beta   90.00
_cell.angle_gamma   90.00
#
_symmetry.space_group_name_H-M   'P 1'
#
loop_
_entity.id
_entity.type
_entity.pdbx_description
1 polymer ?
#
loop_
_entity_poly.entity_id
_entity_poly.type
_entity_poly.pdbx_seq_one_letter_code
_entity_poly.pdbx_strand_id
1 'polypeptide(L)'
;MMNKIVKVRMGKDYPEAKNHVAVGEVLEEHAQYLRMRCQTYHFRKDVKTGGIQVRCFPWEKIAVITELPQDVQWEKVDFKLNEEGKLVLDDSMETGIEDETD
;
A
#
# COMPACT_ATOMS: atom_id res chain seq x y z
N MET A 1 22.15 -6.82 0.98
CA MET A 1 21.38 -5.88 0.14
C MET A 1 20.11 -5.55 0.88
N MET A 2 19.72 -4.28 0.91
CA MET A 2 18.43 -3.87 1.48
C MET A 2 17.35 -4.11 0.43
N ASN A 3 16.20 -4.64 0.84
CA ASN A 3 15.07 -4.87 -0.05
C ASN A 3 14.38 -3.54 -0.37
N LYS A 4 13.82 -3.40 -1.58
CA LYS A 4 13.02 -2.21 -1.93
C LYS A 4 11.81 -2.13 -1.00
N ILE A 5 11.54 -0.96 -0.44
CA ILE A 5 10.29 -0.70 0.31
C ILE A 5 9.33 -0.05 -0.66
N VAL A 6 8.13 -0.60 -0.79
CA VAL A 6 7.15 -0.13 -1.76
C VAL A 6 5.75 -0.04 -1.15
N LYS A 7 4.97 0.90 -1.70
CA LYS A 7 3.52 0.97 -1.59
C LYS A 7 2.90 0.44 -2.88
N VAL A 8 2.02 -0.54 -2.77
CA VAL A 8 1.27 -1.12 -3.88
C VAL A 8 -0.21 -0.74 -3.73
N ARG A 9 -0.78 -0.12 -4.76
CA ARG A 9 -2.23 0.12 -4.88
C ARG A 9 -2.82 -0.95 -5.79
N MET A 10 -3.80 -1.69 -5.29
CA MET A 10 -4.55 -2.63 -6.11
C MET A 10 -5.60 -1.90 -6.94
N GLY A 11 -5.81 -2.35 -8.18
CA GLY A 11 -6.90 -1.87 -9.01
C GLY A 11 -8.27 -2.20 -8.40
N LYS A 12 -9.24 -1.32 -8.61
CA LYS A 12 -10.65 -1.60 -8.34
C LYS A 12 -11.23 -2.32 -9.55
N ASP A 13 -11.89 -3.45 -9.33
CA ASP A 13 -12.63 -4.12 -10.42
C ASP A 13 -13.97 -3.40 -10.73
N TYR A 14 -14.44 -2.51 -9.85
CA TYR A 14 -15.66 -1.71 -9.98
C TYR A 14 -15.66 -0.52 -8.99
N PRO A 15 -16.41 0.59 -9.25
CA PRO A 15 -16.32 1.83 -8.48
C PRO A 15 -16.59 1.69 -6.97
N GLU A 16 -17.52 0.81 -6.60
CA GLU A 16 -17.91 0.58 -5.22
C GLU A 16 -16.99 -0.40 -4.45
N ALA A 17 -15.94 -0.90 -5.09
CA ALA A 17 -14.94 -1.77 -4.46
C ALA A 17 -14.15 -1.02 -3.38
N LYS A 18 -13.76 -1.74 -2.32
CA LYS A 18 -12.83 -1.19 -1.33
C LYS A 18 -11.48 -0.98 -1.99
N ASN A 19 -10.84 0.15 -1.72
CA ASN A 19 -9.43 0.28 -2.05
C ASN A 19 -8.60 -0.67 -1.19
N HIS A 20 -7.57 -1.23 -1.80
CA HIS A 20 -6.65 -2.11 -1.14
C HIS A 20 -5.23 -1.63 -1.44
N VAL A 21 -4.52 -1.28 -0.38
CA VAL A 21 -3.13 -0.83 -0.45
C VAL A 21 -2.28 -1.74 0.41
N ALA A 22 -1.08 -2.05 -0.05
CA ALA A 22 -0.09 -2.78 0.72
C ALA A 22 1.19 -1.95 0.82
N VAL A 23 1.78 -1.88 2.01
CA VAL A 23 3.07 -1.20 2.21
C VAL A 23 4.03 -2.19 2.86
N GLY A 24 5.22 -2.33 2.30
CA GLY A 24 6.23 -3.24 2.84
C GLY A 24 7.41 -3.47 1.93
N GLU A 25 8.21 -4.48 2.27
CA GLU A 25 9.42 -4.83 1.53
C GLU A 25 9.14 -5.84 0.42
N VAL A 26 9.79 -5.64 -0.73
CA VAL A 26 9.80 -6.60 -1.84
C VAL A 26 10.75 -7.75 -1.50
N LEU A 27 10.22 -8.97 -1.47
CA LEU A 27 11.02 -10.18 -1.27
C LEU A 27 11.43 -10.81 -2.60
N GLU A 28 10.57 -10.71 -3.62
CA GLU A 28 10.77 -11.38 -4.91
C GLU A 28 9.92 -10.70 -6.00
N GLU A 29 10.54 -10.43 -7.15
CA GLU A 29 9.85 -10.04 -8.39
C GLU A 29 9.77 -11.30 -9.28
N HIS A 30 8.64 -12.01 -9.25
CA HIS A 30 8.39 -13.17 -10.10
C HIS A 30 7.75 -12.72 -11.42
N ALA A 31 7.78 -13.56 -12.47
CA ALA A 31 7.17 -13.23 -13.76
C ALA A 31 5.64 -12.97 -13.69
N GLN A 32 4.96 -13.52 -12.68
CA GLN A 32 3.50 -13.47 -12.55
C GLN A 32 3.01 -12.65 -11.35
N TYR A 33 3.86 -12.40 -10.36
CA TYR A 33 3.46 -11.71 -9.14
C TYR A 33 4.63 -10.96 -8.50
N LEU A 34 4.28 -9.98 -7.68
CA LEU A 34 5.16 -9.37 -6.71
C LEU A 34 4.95 -10.02 -5.35
N ARG A 35 6.01 -10.55 -4.73
CA ARG A 35 5.92 -11.10 -3.38
C ARG A 35 6.52 -10.13 -2.38
N MET A 36 5.74 -9.78 -1.37
CA MET A 36 6.11 -8.79 -0.37
C MET A 36 5.87 -9.30 1.03
N ARG A 37 6.69 -8.85 1.99
CA ARG A 37 6.33 -8.84 3.41
C ARG A 37 5.78 -7.46 3.70
N CYS A 38 4.50 -7.37 3.99
CA CYS A 38 3.78 -6.11 3.99
C CYS A 38 2.60 -6.10 4.95
N GLN A 39 2.16 -4.90 5.27
CA GLN A 39 0.88 -4.64 5.91
C GLN A 39 -0.14 -4.18 4.86
N THR A 40 -1.41 -4.59 5.01
CA THR A 40 -2.48 -4.27 4.07
C THR A 40 -3.54 -3.40 4.70
N TYR A 41 -4.06 -2.46 3.90
CA TYR A 41 -5.04 -1.47 4.31
C TYR A 41 -6.24 -1.55 3.38
N HIS A 42 -7.43 -1.66 3.97
CA HIS A 42 -8.70 -1.66 3.26
C HIS A 42 -9.50 -0.43 3.67
N PHE A 43 -9.82 0.45 2.72
CA PHE A 43 -10.55 1.68 3.01
C PHE A 43 -11.80 1.84 2.14
N ARG A 44 -12.86 2.37 2.77
CA ARG A 44 -14.12 2.79 2.11
C ARG A 44 -14.83 3.92 2.88
N LYS A 45 -14.96 3.77 4.20
CA LYS A 45 -15.44 4.82 5.13
C LYS A 45 -14.61 4.79 6.41
N ASP A 46 -14.31 3.58 6.86
CA ASP A 46 -13.32 3.29 7.90
C ASP A 46 -12.09 2.62 7.27
N VAL A 47 -10.93 2.78 7.91
CA VAL A 47 -9.70 2.10 7.56
C VAL A 47 -9.61 0.81 8.36
N LYS A 48 -9.46 -0.33 7.66
CA LYS A 48 -9.16 -1.62 8.29
C LYS A 48 -7.75 -2.04 7.95
N THR A 49 -6.98 -2.31 8.98
CA THR A 49 -5.59 -2.75 8.87
C THR A 49 -5.51 -4.26 9.06
N GLY A 50 -5.01 -4.98 8.06
CA GLY A 50 -4.63 -6.39 8.20
C GLY A 50 -3.26 -6.50 8.87
N GLY A 51 -2.90 -7.64 9.47
CA GLY A 51 -1.57 -7.81 10.06
C GLY A 51 -0.44 -7.86 9.03
N ILE A 52 0.81 -7.70 9.49
CA ILE A 52 2.00 -7.90 8.65
C ILE A 52 2.09 -9.37 8.24
N GLN A 53 2.10 -9.61 6.93
CA GLN A 53 2.13 -10.95 6.34
C GLN A 53 2.93 -10.97 5.04
N VAL A 54 3.37 -12.15 4.63
CA VAL A 54 3.90 -12.36 3.28
C VAL A 54 2.74 -12.59 2.33
N ARG A 55 2.66 -11.80 1.25
CA ARG A 55 1.59 -11.86 0.25
C ARG A 55 2.19 -11.85 -1.16
N CYS A 56 1.48 -12.50 -2.08
CA CYS A 56 1.77 -12.42 -3.51
C CYS A 56 0.67 -11.60 -4.17
N PHE A 57 1.05 -10.55 -4.88
CA PHE A 57 0.16 -9.68 -5.62
C PHE A 57 0.36 -9.94 -7.12
N PRO A 58 -0.65 -10.46 -7.83
CA PRO A 58 -0.57 -10.65 -9.28
C PRO A 58 -0.37 -9.29 -9.96
N TRP A 59 0.53 -9.22 -10.95
CA TRP A 59 0.87 -7.96 -11.62
C TRP A 59 -0.35 -7.30 -12.25
N GLU A 60 -1.24 -8.08 -12.84
CA GLU A 60 -2.45 -7.63 -13.52
C GLU A 60 -3.49 -6.99 -12.58
N LYS A 61 -3.33 -7.17 -11.27
CA LYS A 61 -4.20 -6.57 -10.25
C LYS A 61 -3.59 -5.33 -9.59
N ILE A 62 -2.33 -5.01 -9.89
CA ILE A 62 -1.64 -3.84 -9.34
C ILE A 62 -1.89 -2.66 -10.27
N ALA A 63 -2.47 -1.58 -9.73
CA ALA A 63 -2.65 -0.34 -10.47
C ALA A 63 -1.36 0.49 -10.46
N VAL A 64 -0.72 0.62 -9.29
CA VAL A 64 0.48 1.46 -9.11
C VAL A 64 1.41 0.84 -8.07
N ILE A 65 2.71 0.95 -8.32
CA ILE A 65 3.77 0.69 -7.35
C ILE A 65 4.55 1.98 -7.14
N THR A 66 4.68 2.40 -5.88
CA THR A 66 5.51 3.54 -5.48
C THR A 66 6.66 3.03 -4.63
N GLU A 67 7.89 3.26 -5.08
CA GLU A 67 9.07 3.03 -4.23
C GLU A 67 9.13 4.11 -3.15
N LEU A 68 9.38 3.68 -1.91
CA LEU A 68 9.47 4.54 -0.74
C LEU A 68 10.94 4.66 -0.30
N PRO A 69 11.28 5.73 0.45
CA PRO A 69 12.59 5.86 1.09
C PRO A 69 12.96 4.62 1.91
N GLN A 70 14.23 4.22 1.87
CA GLN A 70 14.73 3.01 2.54
C GLN A 70 14.71 3.09 4.08
N ASP A 71 14.63 4.30 4.62
CA ASP A 71 14.58 4.58 6.05
C ASP A 71 13.15 4.62 6.62
N VAL A 72 12.12 4.49 5.77
CA VAL A 72 10.72 4.49 6.22
C VAL A 72 10.45 3.31 7.16
N GLN A 73 9.93 3.61 8.35
CA GLN A 73 9.60 2.62 9.37
C GLN A 73 8.23 1.97 9.12
N TRP A 74 7.98 1.44 7.91
CA TRP A 74 6.65 1.00 7.47
C TRP A 74 5.93 0.00 8.40
N GLU A 75 6.66 -0.76 9.22
CA GLU A 75 6.10 -1.69 10.21
C GLU A 75 5.44 -0.98 11.41
N LYS A 76 5.77 0.29 11.62
CA LYS A 76 5.34 1.12 12.76
C LYS A 76 4.51 2.32 12.32
N VAL A 77 4.41 2.57 11.01
CA VAL A 77 3.69 3.73 10.49
C VAL A 77 2.20 3.50 10.69
N ASP A 78 1.58 4.43 11.42
CA ASP A 78 0.14 4.54 11.51
C ASP A 78 -0.38 5.37 10.32
N PHE A 79 -1.68 5.35 10.07
CA PHE A 79 -2.26 6.06 8.95
C PHE A 79 -3.19 7.13 9.48
N LYS A 80 -3.08 8.34 8.93
CA LYS A 80 -4.00 9.42 9.25
C LYS A 80 -4.75 9.85 8.01
N LEU A 81 -5.95 10.36 8.22
CA LEU A 81 -6.60 11.18 7.20
C LEU A 81 -6.00 12.57 7.31
N ASN A 82 -5.50 13.11 6.21
CA ASN A 82 -5.11 14.52 6.16
C ASN A 82 -6.36 15.43 6.16
N GLU A 83 -6.15 16.74 6.15
CA GLU A 83 -7.23 17.74 6.20
C GLU A 83 -8.19 17.67 5.00
N GLU A 84 -7.76 17.07 3.89
CA GLU A 84 -8.58 16.82 2.69
C GLU A 84 -9.35 15.49 2.76
N GLY A 85 -9.25 14.76 3.87
CA GLY A 85 -9.83 13.44 4.03
C GLY A 85 -9.11 12.34 3.24
N LYS A 86 -7.89 12.60 2.75
CA LYS A 86 -7.06 11.60 2.06
C LYS A 86 -6.27 10.79 3.07
N LEU A 87 -6.17 9.49 2.84
CA LEU A 87 -5.32 8.64 3.66
C LEU A 87 -3.85 8.94 3.33
N VAL A 88 -3.06 9.24 4.34
CA VAL A 88 -1.62 9.45 4.21
C VAL A 88 -0.91 8.50 5.16
N LEU A 89 0.27 8.03 4.76
CA LEU A 89 1.20 7.43 5.70
C LEU A 89 1.55 8.51 6.74
N ASP A 90 1.44 8.20 8.03
CA ASP A 90 1.97 9.08 9.08
C ASP A 90 3.50 8.90 9.17
N ASP A 91 4.14 9.22 8.05
CA ASP A 91 5.58 9.36 7.90
C ASP A 91 5.93 10.86 7.80
N SER A 92 7.22 11.19 7.91
CA SER A 92 7.68 12.57 7.76
C SER A 92 7.43 13.18 6.38
N MET A 93 6.98 12.37 5.42
CA MET A 93 6.76 12.74 4.02
C MET A 93 5.27 12.93 3.69
N GLU A 94 4.38 12.62 4.64
CA GLU A 94 2.92 12.53 4.46
C GLU A 94 2.52 11.83 3.16
N THR A 95 3.16 10.68 2.90
CA THR A 95 3.04 10.01 1.60
C THR A 95 1.57 9.68 1.29
N GLY A 96 1.02 10.35 0.27
CA GLY A 96 -0.39 10.24 -0.12
C GLY A 96 -0.78 8.85 -0.59
N ILE A 97 -1.92 8.35 -0.11
CA ILE A 97 -2.59 7.12 -0.56
C ILE A 97 -3.86 7.59 -1.24
N GLU A 98 -3.70 8.14 -2.45
CA GLU A 98 -4.79 8.75 -3.18
C GLU A 98 -5.88 7.72 -3.53
N ASP A 99 -7.12 8.10 -3.25
CA ASP A 99 -8.30 7.59 -3.94
C ASP A 99 -8.47 8.50 -5.16
N GLU A 100 -8.31 7.97 -6.37
CA GLU A 100 -8.92 8.65 -7.52
C GLU A 100 -10.42 8.51 -7.33
N THR A 101 -11.03 9.54 -6.75
CA THR A 101 -12.46 9.76 -6.87
C THR A 101 -12.73 10.14 -8.32
N ASP A 102 -13.56 9.35 -9.00
CA ASP A 102 -14.22 9.73 -10.25
C ASP A 102 -14.94 11.08 -10.12
#